data_AF-A0A137QA03-F1
#
_entry.id   AF-A0A137QA03-F1
#
_cell.length_a   1.000
_cell.length_b   1.000
_cell.length_c   1.000
_cell.angle_alpha   90.00
_cell.angle_beta   90.00
_cell.angle_gamma   90.00
#
_symmetry.space_group_name_H-M   'P 1'
#
loop_
_entity.id
_entity.type
_entity.pdbx_description
1 polymer ?
#
loop_
_entity_poly.entity_id
_entity_poly.type
_entity_poly.pdbx_seq_one_letter_code
_entity_poly.pdbx_strand_id
1 'polypeptide(L)'
;MQSTAQDVIRVKDRLLNVSLSSGSRWPAKGDQGTLQPISLSIDIFYDVAPSSTTDDLNLSIDYSSISKKLGMALAEPNKSTYISIEEVVHQALSVAQGILTDVAVTEVNIKVVQLKAPLHCKNVGLEAWSVRTREGWAVLKTRHFVIDLVCPTVIGINDVERDEEQDVLVNISIETHDTLLDRIKLDFRQLTRSLRKVCVVRSSVKLDLNQYRQLANPHI
;
A
#
# COMPACT_ATOMS: atom_id res chain seq x y z
N MET A 1 15.35 -19.50 16.02
CA MET A 1 16.07 -18.24 15.82
C MET A 1 15.23 -17.14 16.43
N GLN A 2 15.66 -16.59 17.56
CA GLN A 2 14.94 -15.51 18.25
C GLN A 2 15.18 -14.21 17.46
N SER A 3 14.09 -13.59 17.00
CA SER A 3 14.09 -12.24 16.44
C SER A 3 14.52 -11.26 17.53
N THR A 4 15.79 -10.86 17.54
CA THR A 4 16.19 -9.61 18.22
C THR A 4 15.40 -8.48 17.57
N ALA A 5 14.49 -7.87 18.32
CA ALA A 5 13.66 -6.77 17.83
C ALA A 5 14.59 -5.66 17.31
N GLN A 6 14.60 -5.48 15.98
CA GLN A 6 15.37 -4.44 15.35
C GLN A 6 14.62 -3.12 15.48
N ASP A 7 15.33 -2.05 15.83
CA ASP A 7 14.76 -0.72 15.94
C ASP A 7 14.32 -0.18 14.57
N VAL A 8 13.26 0.63 14.58
CA VAL A 8 12.64 1.17 13.36
C VAL A 8 12.36 2.66 13.52
N ILE A 9 12.96 3.46 12.65
CA ILE A 9 12.64 4.89 12.51
C ILE A 9 11.52 5.03 11.47
N ARG A 10 10.44 5.70 11.85
CA ARG A 10 9.23 5.79 11.01
C ARG A 10 8.85 7.24 10.71
N VAL A 11 8.59 7.54 9.45
CA VAL A 11 7.89 8.76 9.02
C VAL A 11 6.57 8.33 8.43
N LYS A 12 5.46 8.67 9.11
CA LYS A 12 4.12 8.22 8.74
C LYS A 12 3.29 9.29 8.06
N ASP A 13 2.48 8.82 7.12
CA ASP A 13 1.35 9.50 6.52
C ASP A 13 1.63 10.91 5.99
N ARG A 14 2.80 11.08 5.38
CA ARG A 14 3.15 12.35 4.78
C ARG A 14 2.32 12.58 3.52
N LEU A 15 1.49 13.61 3.55
CA LEU A 15 0.66 14.03 2.44
C LEU A 15 1.52 14.69 1.35
N LEU A 16 1.41 14.17 0.12
CA LEU A 16 2.06 14.73 -1.07
C LEU A 16 1.04 14.80 -2.21
N ASN A 17 1.21 15.77 -3.11
CA ASN A 17 0.45 15.81 -4.36
C ASN A 17 1.36 15.39 -5.50
N VAL A 18 1.00 14.33 -6.20
CA VAL A 18 1.76 13.79 -7.34
C VAL A 18 0.90 13.83 -8.59
N SER A 19 1.51 14.10 -9.74
CA SER A 19 0.80 14.02 -11.02
C SER A 19 0.73 12.56 -11.46
N LEU A 20 -0.47 11.97 -11.51
CA LEU A 20 -0.72 10.61 -11.97
C LEU A 20 -1.52 10.61 -13.27
N SER A 21 -1.09 9.81 -14.25
CA SER A 21 -1.84 9.61 -15.51
C SER A 21 -3.14 8.84 -15.27
N SER A 22 -3.13 7.92 -14.31
CA SER A 22 -4.29 7.15 -13.85
C SER A 22 -5.26 7.96 -12.98
N GLY A 23 -4.95 9.23 -12.70
CA GLY A 23 -5.76 10.12 -11.89
C GLY A 23 -7.20 10.26 -12.40
N SER A 24 -8.15 10.37 -11.48
CA SER A 24 -9.55 10.63 -11.82
C SER A 24 -9.68 12.09 -12.26
N ARG A 25 -10.08 12.31 -13.52
CA ARG A 25 -10.27 13.64 -14.12
C ARG A 25 -11.69 13.84 -14.62
N TRP A 26 -12.25 15.02 -14.35
CA TRP A 26 -13.50 15.48 -14.95
C TRP A 26 -13.42 16.99 -15.21
N PRO A 27 -13.60 17.47 -16.46
CA PRO A 27 -13.68 16.72 -17.71
C PRO A 27 -12.31 16.17 -18.15
N ALA A 28 -12.30 15.12 -18.98
CA ALA A 28 -11.07 14.57 -19.55
C ALA A 28 -10.49 15.52 -20.61
N LYS A 29 -9.49 16.33 -20.26
CA LYS A 29 -8.74 17.16 -21.21
C LYS A 29 -7.33 16.60 -21.41
N GLY A 30 -7.03 16.15 -22.64
CA GLY A 30 -5.68 15.84 -23.11
C GLY A 30 -5.02 14.60 -22.49
N ASP A 31 -3.71 14.49 -22.63
CA ASP A 31 -2.87 13.39 -22.12
C ASP A 31 -2.06 13.80 -20.87
N GLN A 32 -2.42 14.91 -20.25
CA GLN A 32 -1.74 15.44 -19.08
C GLN A 32 -2.22 14.73 -17.80
N GLY A 33 -1.27 14.39 -16.92
CA GLY A 33 -1.54 13.82 -15.61
C GLY A 33 -2.37 14.74 -14.73
N THR A 34 -3.05 14.15 -13.75
CA THR A 34 -3.84 14.90 -12.77
C THR A 34 -3.14 14.87 -11.43
N LEU A 35 -3.05 16.02 -10.76
CA LEU A 35 -2.56 16.09 -9.38
C LEU A 35 -3.51 15.31 -8.45
N GLN A 36 -2.98 14.28 -7.82
CA GLN A 36 -3.69 13.44 -6.87
C GLN A 36 -2.96 13.46 -5.52
N PRO A 37 -3.71 13.57 -4.40
CA PRO A 37 -3.13 13.45 -3.08
C PRO A 37 -2.79 11.98 -2.79
N ILE A 38 -1.56 11.75 -2.35
CA ILE A 38 -1.07 10.47 -1.84
C ILE A 38 -0.58 10.64 -0.41
N SER A 39 -0.65 9.57 0.37
CA SER A 39 0.04 9.44 1.65
C SER A 39 1.28 8.57 1.46
N LEU A 40 2.44 9.08 1.87
CA LEU A 40 3.72 8.38 1.85
C LEU A 40 4.15 8.08 3.29
N SER A 41 4.42 6.81 3.56
CA SER A 41 5.06 6.35 4.80
C SER A 41 6.38 5.65 4.46
N ILE A 42 7.39 5.83 5.31
CA ILE A 42 8.68 5.14 5.23
C ILE A 42 9.07 4.61 6.60
N ASP A 43 9.46 3.34 6.64
CA ASP A 43 10.00 2.63 7.79
C ASP A 43 11.45 2.27 7.48
N ILE A 44 12.38 2.69 8.34
CA ILE A 44 13.83 2.50 8.19
C ILE A 44 14.32 1.64 9.34
N PHE A 45 14.84 0.46 9.04
CA PHE A 45 15.32 -0.50 10.03
C PHE A 45 16.79 -0.22 10.33
N TYR A 46 17.05 0.33 11.52
CA TYR A 46 18.34 0.88 11.91
C TYR A 46 18.51 0.76 13.43
N ASP A 47 19.68 0.31 13.88
CA ASP A 47 20.02 0.21 15.30
C ASP A 47 20.27 1.61 15.89
N VAL A 48 19.40 2.07 16.78
CA VAL A 48 19.51 3.40 17.39
C VAL A 48 20.32 3.41 18.69
N ALA A 49 20.75 2.25 19.19
CA ALA A 49 21.49 2.14 20.45
C ALA A 49 22.75 3.05 20.52
N PRO A 50 23.54 3.22 19.44
CA PRO A 50 24.69 4.12 19.45
C PRO A 50 24.33 5.58 19.74
N SER A 51 23.28 6.09 19.09
CA SER A 51 22.78 7.46 19.30
C SER A 51 22.16 7.64 20.69
N SER A 52 21.44 6.63 21.20
CA SER A 52 20.83 6.70 22.53
C SER A 52 21.85 6.70 23.67
N THR A 53 23.00 6.07 23.47
CA THR A 53 24.04 5.97 24.52
C THR A 53 24.89 7.25 24.60
N THR A 54 25.12 7.89 23.44
CA THR A 54 26.03 9.03 23.31
C THR A 54 25.32 10.37 23.27
N ASP A 55 24.00 10.36 23.10
CA ASP A 55 23.18 11.55 22.78
C ASP A 55 23.70 12.33 21.55
N ASP A 56 24.41 11.63 20.65
CA ASP A 56 24.96 12.19 19.42
C ASP A 56 23.99 11.97 18.25
N LEU A 57 23.39 13.05 17.77
CA LEU A 57 22.51 13.07 16.60
C LEU A 57 23.22 12.62 15.31
N ASN A 58 24.54 12.72 15.22
CA ASN A 58 25.31 12.26 14.05
C ASN A 58 25.31 10.73 13.92
N LEU A 59 25.04 10.02 15.01
CA LEU A 59 24.87 8.57 15.04
C LEU A 59 23.40 8.16 14.83
N SER A 60 22.53 9.10 14.47
CA SER A 60 21.13 8.86 14.16
C SER A 60 20.83 9.16 12.69
N ILE A 61 19.63 8.80 12.25
CA ILE A 61 19.15 9.09 10.90
C ILE A 61 18.34 10.39 10.93
N ASP A 62 18.77 11.38 10.14
CA ASP A 62 17.98 12.60 9.92
C ASP A 62 16.75 12.31 9.03
N TYR A 63 15.71 11.80 9.66
CA TYR A 63 14.41 11.52 9.05
C TYR A 63 13.75 12.79 8.47
N SER A 64 14.10 13.98 8.98
CA SER A 64 13.58 15.25 8.48
C SER A 64 14.15 15.57 7.10
N SER A 65 15.45 15.33 6.89
CA SER A 65 16.11 15.46 5.60
C SER A 65 15.63 14.42 4.60
N ILE A 66 15.45 13.16 5.03
CA ILE A 66 14.89 12.10 4.18
C ILE A 66 13.49 12.48 3.71
N SER A 67 12.63 12.89 4.65
CA SER A 67 11.29 13.38 4.34
C SER A 67 11.36 14.53 3.34
N LYS A 68 12.08 15.61 3.60
CA LYS A 68 12.20 16.75 2.67
C LYS A 68 12.63 16.32 1.26
N LYS A 69 13.71 15.54 1.15
CA LYS A 69 14.23 15.05 -0.14
C LYS A 69 13.23 14.18 -0.89
N LEU A 70 12.53 13.27 -0.20
CA LEU A 70 11.44 12.48 -0.81
C LEU A 70 10.31 13.38 -1.31
N GLY A 71 9.97 14.42 -0.56
CA GLY A 71 8.90 15.35 -0.94
C GLY A 71 9.25 16.14 -2.19
N MET A 72 10.47 16.68 -2.24
CA MET A 72 10.98 17.38 -3.43
C MET A 72 11.02 16.43 -4.63
N ALA A 73 11.62 15.25 -4.45
CA ALA A 73 11.76 14.30 -5.53
C ALA A 73 10.42 13.80 -6.10
N LEU A 74 9.36 13.71 -5.29
CA LEU A 74 8.06 13.18 -5.74
C LEU A 74 7.07 14.26 -6.17
N ALA A 75 7.07 15.43 -5.54
CA ALA A 75 6.04 16.46 -5.70
C ALA A 75 6.53 17.74 -6.41
N GLU A 76 7.68 17.68 -7.09
CA GLU A 76 8.24 18.81 -7.81
C GLU A 76 7.28 19.34 -8.92
N PRO A 77 7.03 20.66 -9.01
CA PRO A 77 6.03 21.24 -9.93
C PRO A 77 6.27 20.96 -11.43
N ASN A 78 7.52 20.70 -11.81
CA ASN A 78 7.92 20.47 -13.21
C ASN A 78 8.20 19.00 -13.51
N LYS A 79 7.92 18.09 -12.57
CA LYS A 79 8.19 16.68 -12.75
C LYS A 79 7.22 16.05 -13.75
N SER A 80 7.74 15.12 -14.56
CA SER A 80 6.93 14.29 -15.44
C SER A 80 5.83 13.56 -14.68
N THR A 81 4.71 13.34 -15.35
CA THR A 81 3.57 12.60 -14.79
C THR A 81 3.96 11.14 -14.58
N TYR A 82 3.66 10.62 -13.38
CA TYR A 82 3.80 9.20 -13.07
C TYR A 82 2.69 8.40 -13.76
N ILE A 83 3.05 7.27 -14.35
CA ILE A 83 2.11 6.39 -15.04
C ILE A 83 1.27 5.63 -14.02
N SER A 84 1.87 5.22 -12.90
CA SER A 84 1.22 4.41 -11.88
C SER A 84 1.80 4.63 -10.49
N ILE A 85 1.15 4.05 -9.47
CA ILE A 85 1.63 4.13 -8.08
C ILE A 85 2.93 3.33 -7.89
N GLU A 86 3.16 2.30 -8.71
CA GLU A 86 4.40 1.53 -8.72
C GLU A 86 5.59 2.38 -9.11
N GLU A 87 5.42 3.29 -10.08
CA GLU A 87 6.48 4.23 -10.47
C GLU A 87 6.77 5.25 -9.35
N VAL A 88 5.75 5.69 -8.63
CA VAL A 88 5.91 6.55 -7.45
C VAL A 88 6.70 5.83 -6.36
N VAL A 89 6.35 4.58 -6.05
CA VAL A 89 7.05 3.76 -5.06
C VAL A 89 8.48 3.47 -5.50
N HIS A 90 8.70 3.12 -6.77
CA HIS A 90 10.03 2.89 -7.33
C HIS A 90 10.92 4.13 -7.19
N GLN A 91 10.40 5.30 -7.56
CA GLN A 91 11.14 6.56 -7.38
C GLN A 91 11.41 6.87 -5.91
N ALA A 92 10.43 6.66 -5.02
CA ALA A 92 10.58 6.88 -3.59
C ALA A 92 11.66 5.97 -3.00
N LEU A 93 11.68 4.70 -3.40
CA LEU A 93 12.70 3.73 -3.02
C LEU A 93 14.08 4.17 -3.52
N SER A 94 14.22 4.49 -4.80
CA SER A 94 15.49 4.94 -5.38
C SER A 94 16.08 6.14 -4.63
N VAL A 95 15.23 7.12 -4.28
CA VAL A 95 15.66 8.30 -3.51
C VAL A 95 16.04 7.93 -2.07
N ALA A 96 15.23 7.13 -1.38
CA ALA A 96 15.52 6.69 -0.02
C ALA A 96 16.82 5.88 0.04
N GLN A 97 17.00 4.93 -0.87
CA GLN A 97 18.19 4.10 -1.00
C GLN A 97 19.42 4.94 -1.29
N GLY A 98 19.32 5.93 -2.18
CA GLY A 98 20.39 6.87 -2.47
C GLY A 98 20.85 7.65 -1.23
N ILE A 99 19.89 8.19 -0.45
CA ILE A 99 20.18 8.91 0.80
C ILE A 99 20.79 8.00 1.87
N LEU A 100 20.38 6.73 1.92
CA LEU A 100 20.80 5.76 2.93
C LEU A 100 22.02 4.93 2.53
N THR A 101 22.66 5.26 1.40
CA THR A 101 23.82 4.51 0.88
C THR A 101 24.96 4.44 1.90
N ASP A 102 25.24 5.54 2.60
CA ASP A 102 26.38 5.62 3.53
C ASP A 102 26.00 5.26 4.98
N VAL A 103 24.75 4.85 5.22
CA VAL A 103 24.22 4.53 6.56
C VAL A 103 24.02 3.03 6.70
N ALA A 104 24.38 2.44 7.84
CA ALA A 104 24.22 1.02 8.13
C ALA A 104 22.75 0.60 8.38
N VAL A 105 21.89 0.78 7.38
CA VAL A 105 20.49 0.37 7.34
C VAL A 105 20.39 -1.04 6.75
N THR A 106 19.58 -1.91 7.36
CA THR A 106 19.37 -3.28 6.87
C THR A 106 18.21 -3.36 5.88
N GLU A 107 17.14 -2.61 6.16
CA GLU A 107 15.88 -2.69 5.44
C GLU A 107 15.19 -1.34 5.40
N VAL A 108 14.49 -1.09 4.29
CA VAL A 108 13.63 0.07 4.08
C VAL A 108 12.29 -0.42 3.56
N ASN A 109 11.22 0.01 4.19
CA ASN A 109 9.87 -0.19 3.72
C ASN A 109 9.26 1.15 3.31
N ILE A 110 8.64 1.19 2.13
CA ILE A 110 7.90 2.35 1.65
C ILE A 110 6.46 1.94 1.36
N LYS A 111 5.52 2.72 1.87
CA LYS A 111 4.10 2.57 1.63
C LYS A 111 3.56 3.85 1.00
N VAL A 112 2.91 3.70 -0.15
CA VAL A 112 2.18 4.79 -0.82
C VAL A 112 0.70 4.43 -0.88
N VAL A 113 -0.14 5.36 -0.44
CA VAL A 113 -1.60 5.23 -0.47
C VAL A 113 -2.17 6.34 -1.33
N GLN A 114 -2.98 6.00 -2.32
CA GLN A 114 -3.77 6.98 -3.07
C GLN A 114 -5.03 7.33 -2.27
N LEU A 115 -5.13 8.59 -1.84
CA LEU A 115 -6.22 9.08 -0.98
C LEU A 115 -7.49 9.43 -1.76
N LYS A 116 -7.35 9.71 -3.05
CA LYS A 116 -8.45 9.78 -4.01
C LYS A 116 -8.53 8.49 -4.82
N ALA A 117 -8.97 7.43 -4.15
CA ALA A 117 -9.00 6.09 -4.72
C ALA A 117 -10.04 5.94 -5.85
N PRO A 118 -9.95 4.85 -6.65
CA PRO A 118 -11.03 4.45 -7.56
C PRO A 118 -12.38 4.30 -6.84
N LEU A 119 -13.46 4.39 -7.61
CA LEU A 119 -14.83 4.30 -7.08
C LEU A 119 -15.05 3.02 -6.26
N HIS A 120 -15.88 3.13 -5.22
CA HIS A 120 -16.33 2.04 -4.33
C HIS A 120 -15.25 1.46 -3.41
N CYS A 121 -14.08 2.07 -3.28
CA CYS A 121 -13.14 1.71 -2.23
C CYS A 121 -12.70 2.96 -1.47
N LYS A 122 -12.27 2.77 -0.22
CA LYS A 122 -11.75 3.87 0.59
C LYS A 122 -10.40 4.32 0.03
N ASN A 123 -9.44 3.39 -0.01
CA ASN A 123 -8.06 3.64 -0.41
C ASN A 123 -7.53 2.51 -1.28
N VAL A 124 -6.58 2.82 -2.15
CA VAL A 124 -5.71 1.83 -2.80
C VAL A 124 -4.26 2.20 -2.54
N GLY A 125 -3.36 1.23 -2.58
CA GLY A 125 -1.96 1.52 -2.36
C GLY A 125 -1.02 0.39 -2.69
N LEU A 126 0.25 0.71 -2.58
CA LEU A 126 1.36 -0.22 -2.74
C LEU A 126 2.33 -0.03 -1.58
N GLU A 127 2.81 -1.14 -1.06
CA GLU A 127 3.89 -1.21 -0.10
C GLU A 127 5.03 -2.05 -0.67
N ALA A 128 6.27 -1.62 -0.48
CA ALA A 128 7.45 -2.31 -0.97
C ALA A 128 8.52 -2.36 0.12
N TRP A 129 9.13 -3.53 0.28
CA TRP A 129 10.21 -3.78 1.22
C TRP A 129 11.49 -4.02 0.43
N SER A 130 12.52 -3.27 0.78
CA SER A 130 13.84 -3.38 0.18
C SER A 130 14.87 -3.67 1.25
N VAL A 131 15.70 -4.68 0.99
CA VAL A 131 16.79 -5.10 1.87
C VAL A 131 18.12 -4.70 1.26
N ARG A 132 19.07 -4.37 2.13
CA ARG A 132 20.44 -4.10 1.73
C ARG A 132 21.19 -5.40 1.52
N THR A 133 21.72 -5.59 0.32
CA THR A 133 22.56 -6.71 -0.07
C THR A 133 24.00 -6.25 -0.30
N ARG A 134 24.91 -7.20 -0.59
CA ARG A 134 26.30 -6.87 -0.93
C ARG A 134 26.43 -6.11 -2.25
N GLU A 135 25.46 -6.29 -3.15
CA GLU A 135 25.46 -5.72 -4.50
C GLU A 135 24.66 -4.41 -4.58
N GLY A 136 24.05 -3.98 -3.48
CA GLY A 136 23.24 -2.76 -3.41
C GLY A 136 21.92 -3.01 -2.70
N TRP A 137 20.84 -2.45 -3.23
CA TRP A 137 19.50 -2.64 -2.68
C TRP A 137 18.70 -3.59 -3.57
N ALA A 138 17.99 -4.52 -2.95
CA ALA A 138 17.07 -5.42 -3.63
C ALA A 138 15.66 -5.27 -3.06
N VAL A 139 14.64 -5.33 -3.91
CA VAL A 139 13.25 -5.37 -3.48
C VAL A 139 12.90 -6.82 -3.14
N LEU A 140 12.60 -7.09 -1.87
CA LEU A 140 12.30 -8.43 -1.37
C LEU A 140 10.84 -8.82 -1.68
N LYS A 141 9.92 -7.89 -1.40
CA LYS A 141 8.49 -8.10 -1.60
C LYS A 141 7.76 -6.80 -1.84
N THR A 142 6.60 -6.95 -2.47
CA THR A 142 5.66 -5.87 -2.74
C THR A 142 4.26 -6.33 -2.35
N ARG A 143 3.41 -5.38 -1.93
CA ARG A 143 2.04 -5.64 -1.50
C ARG A 143 1.12 -4.57 -2.05
N HIS A 144 0.36 -4.93 -3.07
CA HIS A 144 -0.73 -4.10 -3.57
C HIS A 144 -1.95 -4.33 -2.70
N PHE A 145 -2.65 -3.26 -2.32
CA PHE A 145 -3.82 -3.38 -1.47
C PHE A 145 -4.97 -2.45 -1.88
N VAL A 146 -6.18 -2.93 -1.61
CA VAL A 146 -7.44 -2.19 -1.70
C VAL A 146 -8.10 -2.25 -0.34
N ILE A 147 -8.47 -1.09 0.20
CA ILE A 147 -9.09 -0.95 1.52
C ILE A 147 -10.57 -0.62 1.34
N ASP A 148 -11.41 -1.36 2.06
CA ASP A 148 -12.85 -1.19 2.15
C ASP A 148 -13.52 -1.11 0.76
N LEU A 149 -13.28 -2.10 -0.10
CA LEU A 149 -14.04 -2.24 -1.36
C LEU A 149 -15.49 -2.61 -1.01
N VAL A 150 -16.42 -1.74 -1.38
CA VAL A 150 -17.86 -1.91 -1.17
C VAL A 150 -18.43 -2.84 -2.23
N CYS A 151 -18.93 -3.98 -1.78
CA CYS A 151 -19.54 -5.02 -2.58
C CYS A 151 -20.98 -5.24 -2.09
N PRO A 152 -21.99 -4.74 -2.82
CA PRO A 152 -23.38 -5.07 -2.56
C PRO A 152 -23.57 -6.58 -2.70
N THR A 153 -24.09 -7.22 -1.66
CA THR A 153 -24.26 -8.67 -1.60
C THR A 153 -25.52 -9.01 -0.79
N VAL A 154 -26.22 -10.06 -1.20
CA VAL A 154 -27.35 -10.59 -0.45
C VAL A 154 -26.82 -11.61 0.56
N ILE A 155 -26.84 -11.25 1.84
CA ILE A 155 -26.43 -12.14 2.94
C ILE A 155 -27.64 -12.47 3.77
N GLY A 156 -27.98 -13.76 3.86
CA GLY A 156 -29.09 -14.20 4.68
C GLY A 156 -29.19 -15.72 4.77
N ILE A 157 -29.48 -16.20 5.97
CA ILE A 157 -29.90 -17.58 6.21
C ILE A 157 -31.39 -17.71 5.93
N ASN A 158 -32.18 -16.75 6.43
CA ASN A 158 -33.62 -16.69 6.26
C ASN A 158 -34.00 -15.94 4.98
N ASP A 159 -35.19 -16.21 4.44
CA ASP A 159 -35.64 -15.58 3.19
C ASP A 159 -35.78 -14.06 3.34
N VAL A 160 -36.26 -13.57 4.50
CA VAL A 160 -36.38 -12.13 4.79
C VAL A 160 -35.02 -11.39 4.80
N GLU A 161 -33.94 -12.08 5.16
CA GLU A 161 -32.59 -11.51 5.14
C GLU A 161 -32.03 -11.44 3.71
N ARG A 162 -32.64 -12.17 2.76
CA ARG A 162 -32.25 -12.20 1.35
C ARG A 162 -33.02 -11.21 0.47
N ASP A 163 -33.94 -10.45 1.04
CA ASP A 163 -34.75 -9.48 0.30
C ASP A 163 -34.00 -8.17 0.01
N GLU A 164 -32.99 -7.83 0.81
CA GLU A 164 -32.21 -6.59 0.68
C GLU A 164 -30.72 -6.87 0.51
N GLU A 165 -30.07 -6.13 -0.41
CA GLU A 165 -28.61 -6.13 -0.52
C GLU A 165 -27.98 -5.38 0.66
N GLN A 166 -26.98 -5.98 1.27
CA GLN A 166 -26.15 -5.31 2.27
C GLN A 166 -24.78 -4.96 1.67
N ASP A 167 -24.24 -3.82 2.11
CA ASP A 167 -22.88 -3.40 1.75
C ASP A 167 -21.85 -4.23 2.52
N VAL A 168 -21.09 -5.05 1.80
CA VAL A 168 -19.98 -5.82 2.35
C VAL A 168 -18.67 -5.10 2.03
N LEU A 169 -17.84 -4.88 3.06
CA LEU A 169 -16.51 -4.31 2.90
C LEU A 169 -15.48 -5.43 2.71
N VAL A 170 -14.77 -5.38 1.59
CA VAL A 170 -13.73 -6.35 1.24
C VAL A 170 -12.37 -5.66 1.22
N ASN A 171 -11.44 -6.15 2.03
CA ASN A 171 -10.04 -5.76 1.99
C ASN A 171 -9.26 -6.76 1.13
N ILE A 172 -8.50 -6.26 0.17
CA ILE A 172 -7.71 -7.10 -0.76
C ILE A 172 -6.25 -6.76 -0.56
N SER A 173 -5.41 -7.79 -0.50
CA SER A 173 -3.97 -7.68 -0.43
C SER A 173 -3.36 -8.72 -1.36
N ILE A 174 -2.54 -8.27 -2.30
CA ILE A 174 -1.82 -9.13 -3.26
C ILE A 174 -0.35 -8.95 -2.95
N GLU A 175 0.29 -9.99 -2.44
CA GLU A 175 1.72 -10.01 -2.17
C GLU A 175 2.47 -10.65 -3.33
N THR A 176 3.61 -10.05 -3.69
CA THR A 176 4.51 -10.62 -4.69
C THR A 176 5.93 -10.54 -4.17
N HIS A 177 6.64 -11.66 -4.27
CA HIS A 177 8.02 -11.83 -3.81
C HIS A 177 8.97 -11.89 -5.00
N ASP A 178 10.22 -11.51 -4.77
CA ASP A 178 11.35 -11.71 -5.71
C ASP A 178 11.09 -11.21 -7.14
N THR A 179 10.22 -10.21 -7.28
CA THR A 179 9.81 -9.67 -8.58
C THR A 179 10.14 -8.19 -8.65
N LEU A 180 10.73 -7.78 -9.76
CA LEU A 180 11.03 -6.38 -10.03
C LEU A 180 9.73 -5.57 -10.08
N LEU A 181 9.69 -4.45 -9.35
CA LEU A 181 8.54 -3.52 -9.31
C LEU A 181 8.05 -3.14 -10.72
N ASP A 182 8.97 -2.95 -11.67
CA ASP A 182 8.63 -2.55 -13.04
C ASP A 182 7.82 -3.59 -13.82
N ARG A 183 7.87 -4.86 -13.40
CA ARG A 183 7.14 -5.97 -14.05
C ARG A 183 5.70 -6.10 -13.57
N ILE A 184 5.36 -5.48 -12.43
CA ILE A 184 4.02 -5.56 -11.86
C ILE A 184 3.37 -4.19 -12.01
N LYS A 185 2.45 -4.08 -12.97
CA LYS A 185 1.61 -2.91 -13.13
C LYS A 185 0.17 -3.34 -12.88
N LEU A 186 -0.38 -2.92 -11.75
CA LEU A 186 -1.75 -3.24 -11.38
C LEU A 186 -2.66 -2.06 -11.69
N ASP A 187 -3.58 -2.24 -12.64
CA ASP A 187 -4.66 -1.28 -12.86
C ASP A 187 -5.72 -1.46 -11.76
N PHE A 188 -5.59 -0.70 -10.67
CA PHE A 188 -6.55 -0.70 -9.57
C PHE A 188 -7.97 -0.37 -10.02
N ARG A 189 -8.17 0.43 -11.07
CA ARG A 189 -9.50 0.76 -11.59
C ARG A 189 -10.11 -0.46 -12.28
N GLN A 190 -9.34 -1.19 -13.09
CA GLN A 190 -9.81 -2.41 -13.73
C GLN A 190 -10.03 -3.54 -12.71
N LEU A 191 -9.15 -3.66 -11.71
CA LEU A 191 -9.24 -4.64 -10.63
C LEU A 191 -10.52 -4.43 -9.81
N THR A 192 -10.72 -3.24 -9.25
CA THR A 192 -11.91 -2.92 -8.42
C THR A 192 -13.21 -3.11 -9.19
N ARG A 193 -13.25 -2.72 -10.47
CA ARG A 193 -14.42 -2.97 -11.35
C ARG A 193 -14.67 -4.46 -11.58
N SER A 194 -13.62 -5.23 -11.83
CA SER A 194 -13.75 -6.68 -12.07
C SER A 194 -14.20 -7.42 -10.82
N LEU A 195 -13.62 -7.10 -9.67
CA LEU A 195 -14.00 -7.69 -8.39
C LEU A 195 -15.44 -7.37 -8.02
N ARG A 196 -15.86 -6.11 -8.17
CA ARG A 196 -17.24 -5.71 -7.92
C ARG A 196 -18.24 -6.46 -8.81
N LYS A 197 -17.92 -6.64 -10.11
CA LYS A 197 -18.76 -7.43 -11.02
C LYS A 197 -18.91 -8.88 -10.54
N VAL A 198 -17.83 -9.50 -10.07
CA VAL A 198 -17.88 -10.87 -9.55
C VAL A 198 -18.72 -10.94 -8.27
N CYS A 199 -18.59 -9.97 -7.36
CA CYS A 199 -19.40 -9.93 -6.14
C CYS A 199 -20.90 -9.79 -6.44
N VAL A 200 -21.29 -8.95 -7.40
CA VAL A 200 -22.69 -8.80 -7.83
C VAL A 200 -23.24 -10.08 -8.48
N VAL A 201 -22.40 -10.84 -9.20
CA VAL A 201 -22.84 -12.07 -9.89
C VAL A 201 -22.90 -13.28 -8.94
N ARG A 202 -22.10 -13.31 -7.87
CA ARG A 202 -21.95 -14.45 -6.96
C ARG A 202 -22.61 -14.26 -5.59
N SER A 203 -23.37 -13.19 -5.40
CA SER A 203 -23.97 -12.80 -4.12
C SER A 203 -25.01 -13.76 -3.54
N SER A 204 -25.27 -14.92 -4.16
CA SER A 204 -26.05 -16.02 -3.57
C SER A 204 -25.16 -16.99 -2.80
N VAL A 205 -24.64 -16.59 -1.64
CA VAL A 205 -23.94 -17.54 -0.73
C VAL A 205 -24.98 -18.23 0.14
N LYS A 206 -25.34 -19.47 -0.21
CA LYS A 206 -26.21 -20.32 0.62
C LYS A 206 -25.40 -20.82 1.82
N LEU A 207 -25.53 -20.16 2.97
CA LEU A 207 -25.04 -20.70 4.24
C LEU A 207 -26.05 -21.75 4.73
N ASP A 208 -25.67 -23.04 4.64
CA ASP A 208 -26.48 -24.15 5.12
C ASP A 208 -26.41 -24.23 6.65
N LEU A 209 -27.56 -24.12 7.31
CA LEU A 209 -27.72 -24.25 8.77
C LEU A 209 -27.16 -25.57 9.32
N ASN A 210 -27.08 -26.62 8.50
CA ASN A 210 -26.53 -27.91 8.91
C ASN A 210 -25.00 -27.88 9.14
N GLN A 211 -24.25 -27.01 8.45
CA GLN A 211 -22.82 -26.83 8.69
C GLN A 211 -22.53 -26.11 10.01
N TYR A 212 -23.40 -25.17 10.42
CA TYR A 212 -23.23 -24.42 11.68
C TYR A 212 -23.53 -25.27 12.91
N ARG A 213 -24.49 -26.21 12.83
CA ARG A 213 -24.83 -27.13 13.93
C ARG A 213 -23.72 -28.12 14.28
N GLN A 214 -22.86 -28.49 13.32
CA GLN A 214 -21.72 -29.38 13.58
C GLN A 214 -20.56 -28.69 14.31
N LEU A 215 -20.44 -27.36 14.21
CA LEU A 215 -19.39 -26.59 14.89
C LEU A 215 -19.83 -26.08 16.28
N ALA A 216 -21.13 -26.02 16.55
CA ALA A 216 -21.68 -25.51 17.81
C ALA A 216 -21.92 -26.56 18.90
N ASN A 217 -21.61 -27.85 18.67
CA ASN A 217 -21.73 -28.90 19.70
C ASN A 217 -20.60 -29.94 19.62
N PRO A 218 -19.43 -29.71 20.27
CA PRO A 218 -18.61 -30.78 20.78
C PRO A 218 -19.03 -31.05 22.25
N HIS A 219 -19.71 -32.16 22.48
CA HIS A 219 -20.08 -32.72 23.80
C HIS A 219 -21.22 -32.02 24.57
N ILE A 220 -22.44 -32.55 24.40
CA ILE A 220 -23.26 -33.11 25.49
C ILE A 220 -23.90 -34.40 24.97
#